data_AF-A0A1G2Z5Y3-F1
#
_entry.id   AF-A0A1G2Z5Y3-F1
#
_cell.length_a   1.000
_cell.length_b   1.000
_cell.length_c   1.000
_cell.angle_alpha   90.00
_cell.angle_beta   90.00
_cell.angle_gamma   90.00
#
_symmetry.space_group_name_H-M   'P 1'
#
loop_
_entity.id
_entity.type
_entity.pdbx_description
1 polymer ?
#
loop_
_entity_poly.entity_id
_entity_poly.type
_entity_poly.pdbx_seq_one_letter_code
_entity_poly.pdbx_strand_id
1 'polypeptide(L)' 'MARRDRDMVKGSWSKDDLKELKRMFPNRPTAEVAAELGRPTEAVKKKASRMGLRKSPRYMKSLGRT' A
#
# COMPACT_ATOMS: atom_id res chain seq x y z
N MET A 1 17.76 -3.35 16.33
CA MET A 1 16.99 -2.30 15.63
C MET A 1 15.50 -2.54 15.85
N ALA A 2 14.71 -1.47 15.86
CA ALA A 2 13.40 -1.30 16.49
C ALA A 2 12.41 -2.49 16.54
N ARG A 3 11.85 -2.69 17.74
CA ARG A 3 10.74 -3.58 18.11
C ARG A 3 9.41 -2.91 17.73
N ARG A 4 8.44 -3.69 17.22
CA ARG A 4 6.99 -3.71 17.58
C ARG A 4 6.13 -4.23 16.41
N ASP A 5 6.26 -5.53 16.13
CA ASP A 5 5.27 -6.28 15.34
C ASP A 5 4.26 -6.95 16.28
N ARG A 6 3.55 -6.18 17.11
CA ARG A 6 2.59 -6.75 18.07
C ARG A 6 1.21 -6.11 18.04
N ASP A 7 0.98 -5.13 17.17
CA ASP A 7 -0.35 -4.58 16.88
C ASP A 7 -0.60 -4.46 15.37
N MET A 8 -0.05 -5.39 14.59
CA MET A 8 -0.48 -5.53 13.20
C MET A 8 -1.97 -5.89 13.21
N VAL A 9 -2.80 -5.06 12.59
CA VAL A 9 -4.24 -5.30 12.35
C VAL A 9 -4.41 -6.60 11.56
N LYS A 10 -4.38 -7.74 12.26
CA LYS A 10 -4.62 -9.10 11.76
C LYS A 10 -6.12 -9.32 11.72
N GLY A 11 -6.77 -8.77 10.72
CA GLY A 11 -8.19 -9.02 10.53
C GLY A 11 -8.85 -7.88 9.78
N SER A 12 -9.36 -8.22 8.60
CA SER A 12 -10.24 -7.41 7.77
C SER A 12 -9.68 -6.06 7.28
N TRP A 13 -9.54 -5.97 5.96
CA TRP A 13 -9.44 -4.68 5.29
C TRP A 13 -10.82 -4.04 5.33
N SER A 14 -10.94 -2.90 6.02
CA SER A 14 -12.17 -2.11 5.99
C SER A 14 -12.41 -1.53 4.60
N LYS A 15 -13.67 -1.25 4.28
CA LYS A 15 -14.03 -0.63 2.99
C LYS A 15 -13.32 0.71 2.79
N ASP A 16 -13.14 1.49 3.86
CA ASP A 16 -12.35 2.73 3.84
C ASP A 16 -10.87 2.50 3.53
N ASP A 17 -10.25 1.51 4.17
CA ASP A 17 -8.86 1.09 3.96
C ASP A 17 -8.62 0.72 2.48
N LEU A 18 -9.58 0.02 1.85
CA LEU A 18 -9.54 -0.31 0.43
C LEU A 18 -9.72 0.91 -0.48
N LYS A 19 -10.58 1.85 -0.08
CA LYS A 19 -10.86 3.09 -0.81
C LYS A 19 -9.63 4.01 -0.81
N GLU A 20 -9.01 4.16 0.36
CA GLU A 20 -7.73 4.87 0.54
C GLU A 20 -6.63 4.22 -0.27
N LEU A 21 -6.46 2.90 -0.15
CA LEU A 21 -5.47 2.15 -0.91
C LEU A 21 -5.65 2.38 -2.42
N LYS A 22 -6.88 2.28 -2.95
CA LYS A 22 -7.16 2.49 -4.38
C LYS A 22 -6.87 3.93 -4.82
N ARG A 23 -7.12 4.92 -3.96
CA ARG A 23 -6.89 6.35 -4.24
C ARG A 23 -5.41 6.70 -4.25
N MET A 24 -4.64 6.17 -3.31
CA MET A 24 -3.27 6.58 -3.05
C MET A 24 -2.22 5.72 -3.76
N PHE A 25 -2.46 4.41 -3.89
CA PHE A 25 -1.52 3.46 -4.51
C PHE A 25 -1.02 3.83 -5.92
N PRO A 26 -1.84 4.39 -6.84
CA PRO A 26 -1.35 4.72 -8.18
C PRO A 26 -0.36 5.90 -8.19
N ASN A 27 -0.44 6.82 -7.22
CA ASN A 27 0.32 8.07 -7.22
C ASN A 27 1.41 8.14 -6.14
N ARG A 28 1.37 7.26 -5.13
CA ARG A 28 2.28 7.25 -3.99
C ARG A 28 3.12 5.97 -3.92
N PRO A 29 4.31 6.01 -3.29
CA PRO A 29 5.05 4.80 -2.95
C PRO A 29 4.25 3.92 -1.97
N THR A 30 4.34 2.62 -2.15
CA THR A 30 3.66 1.63 -1.29
C THR A 30 4.12 1.73 0.17
N ALA A 31 5.33 2.26 0.42
CA ALA A 31 5.85 2.55 1.75
C ALA A 31 5.06 3.63 2.48
N GLU A 32 4.70 4.72 1.80
CA GLU A 32 3.91 5.79 2.42
C GLU A 32 2.46 5.35 2.62
N VAL A 33 1.87 4.68 1.63
CA VAL A 33 0.51 4.13 1.79
C VAL A 33 0.44 3.14 2.95
N ALA A 34 1.50 2.36 3.15
CA ALA A 34 1.61 1.45 4.29
C ALA A 34 1.71 2.18 5.64
N ALA A 35 2.50 3.25 5.70
CA ALA A 35 2.62 4.09 6.89
C ALA A 35 1.28 4.76 7.24
N GLU A 36 0.58 5.28 6.24
CA GLU A 36 -0.72 5.97 6.40
C GLU A 36 -1.83 5.00 6.85
N LEU A 37 -1.81 3.76 6.33
CA LEU A 37 -2.75 2.71 6.73
C LEU A 37 -2.34 1.99 8.02
N GLY A 38 -1.17 2.28 8.60
CA GLY A 38 -0.63 1.54 9.74
C GLY A 38 -0.42 0.04 9.46
N ARG A 39 -0.21 -0.32 8.19
CA ARG A 39 -0.05 -1.72 7.73
C ARG A 39 1.36 -1.96 7.22
N PRO A 40 1.87 -3.19 7.24
CA PRO A 40 3.14 -3.51 6.62
C PRO A 40 3.05 -3.35 5.10
N THR A 41 4.13 -2.84 4.51
CA THR A 41 4.29 -2.69 3.05
C THR A 41 3.99 -3.99 2.30
N GLU A 42 4.39 -5.13 2.86
CA GLU A 42 4.16 -6.45 2.28
C GLU A 42 2.67 -6.84 2.26
N ALA A 43 1.88 -6.49 3.30
CA ALA A 43 0.43 -6.73 3.26
C ALA A 43 -0.25 -5.81 2.25
N VAL A 44 0.18 -4.55 2.16
CA VAL A 44 -0.32 -3.58 1.17
C VAL A 44 -0.02 -4.06 -0.24
N LYS A 45 1.21 -4.51 -0.53
CA LYS A 45 1.58 -5.12 -1.81
C LYS A 45 0.72 -6.35 -2.13
N LYS A 46 0.65 -7.32 -1.21
CA LYS A 46 -0.16 -8.53 -1.41
C LYS A 46 -1.62 -8.19 -1.69
N LYS A 47 -2.19 -7.22 -0.97
CA LYS A 47 -3.58 -6.79 -1.17
C LYS A 47 -3.75 -6.05 -2.50
N ALA A 48 -2.85 -5.14 -2.84
CA ALA A 48 -2.86 -4.42 -4.12
C ALA A 48 -2.77 -5.40 -5.30
N SER A 49 -1.87 -6.39 -5.24
CA SER A 49 -1.77 -7.44 -6.26
C SER A 49 -3.06 -8.26 -6.36
N ARG A 50 -3.65 -8.67 -5.22
CA ARG A 50 -4.95 -9.38 -5.21
C ARG A 50 -6.11 -8.55 -5.77
N MET A 51 -6.04 -7.22 -5.66
CA MET A 51 -7.03 -6.29 -6.22
C MET A 51 -6.71 -5.84 -7.65
N GLY A 52 -5.59 -6.27 -8.23
CA GLY A 52 -5.14 -5.80 -9.54
C GLY A 52 -4.77 -4.31 -9.58
N LEU A 53 -4.47 -3.70 -8.42
CA LEU A 53 -4.04 -2.31 -8.37
C LEU A 53 -2.62 -2.19 -8.93
N ARG A 54 -2.48 -1.30 -9.91
CA ARG A 54 -1.19 -0.98 -10.54
C ARG A 54 -0.80 0.45 -10.23
N LYS A 55 0.50 0.71 -10.26
CA LYS A 55 1.01 2.07 -10.16
C LYS A 55 0.69 2.83 -11.45
N SER A 56 0.42 4.12 -11.33
CA SER A 56 0.11 4.95 -12.49
C SER A 56 1.31 4.99 -13.44
N PRO A 57 1.09 4.94 -14.77
CA PRO A 57 2.16 5.12 -15.75
C PRO A 57 2.96 6.42 -15.52
N ARG A 58 2.32 7.48 -15.01
CA ARG A 58 2.99 8.72 -14.62
C ARG A 58 3.99 8.52 -13.49
N TYR A 59 3.59 7.77 -12.46
CA TYR A 59 4.47 7.45 -11.34
C TYR A 59 5.58 6.47 -11.74
N MET A 60 5.31 5.54 -12.67
CA MET A 60 6.35 4.66 -13.21
C MET A 60 7.37 5.45 -14.07
N LYS A 61 6.89 6.41 -14.87
CA LYS A 61 7.76 7.36 -15.60
C LYS A 61 8.63 8.20 -14.68
N SER A 62 8.08 8.73 -13.59
CA SER A 62 8.86 9.55 -12.64
C SER A 62 9.94 8.74 -11.91
N LEU A 63 9.77 7.41 -11.79
CA LEU A 63 10.76 6.52 -11.22
C LEU A 63 11.80 5.99 -12.23
N GLY A 64 11.74 6.42 -13.50
CA GLY A 64 12.66 5.95 -14.54
C GLY A 64 12.56 4.46 -14.86
N ARG A 65 11.48 3.79 -14.40
CA ARG A 65 11.19 2.39 -14.71
C ARG A 65 10.28 2.35 -15.92
N THR A 66 10.86 2.44 -17.10
CA THR A 66 10.24 2.04 -18.38
C THR A 66 10.92 0.77 -18.86
#